data_AF-A0A2T2U6F8-F1
#
_entry.id   AF-A0A2T2U6F8-F1
#
_cell.length_a   1.000
_cell.length_b   1.000
_cell.length_c   1.000
_cell.angle_alpha   90.00
_cell.angle_beta   90.00
_cell.angle_gamma   90.00
#
_symmetry.space_group_name_H-M   'P 1'
#
loop_
_entity.id
_entity.type
_entity.pdbx_description
1 polymer ?
#
loop_
_entity_poly.entity_id
_entity_poly.type
_entity_poly.pdbx_seq_one_letter_code
_entity_poly.pdbx_strand_id
1 'polypeptide(L)'
;EIQEGFDGLYENLKVPGLTWLFQGPLAWWSRLNPISSRPSDDLGGEVAERLQQDSPQRDRLTSGVFLPDAEDEPMRDLERAFELTLATYDTTRAIRDAVKSGKIEMTEDEKELVERAVEQGIVSREEGNRLKEAEAARERYIAVDAFTLEEMGEGNVGPQRKDAASERKLHRGDGAPAGDGSADVETDATKAG
;
A
#
# COMPACT_ATOMS: atom_id res chain seq x y z
N GLU A 1 -16.13 21.08 12.44
CA GLU A 1 -15.47 22.04 13.33
C GLU A 1 -16.28 23.28 13.70
N ILE A 2 -16.58 24.23 12.79
CA ILE A 2 -17.29 25.47 13.21
C ILE A 2 -18.69 25.18 13.78
N GLN A 3 -19.48 24.33 13.12
CA GLN A 3 -20.83 23.99 13.60
C GLN A 3 -20.81 23.18 14.90
N GLU A 4 -19.83 22.28 15.07
CA GLU A 4 -19.62 21.53 16.33
C GLU A 4 -19.18 22.47 17.46
N GLY A 5 -18.36 23.48 17.16
CA GLY A 5 -17.97 24.52 18.11
C GLY A 5 -19.14 25.40 18.55
N PHE A 6 -20.03 25.77 17.62
CA PHE A 6 -21.25 26.52 17.93
C PHE A 6 -22.28 25.68 18.70
N ASP A 7 -22.48 24.42 18.31
CA ASP A 7 -23.38 23.52 19.03
C ASP A 7 -22.85 23.24 20.44
N GLY A 8 -21.54 23.03 20.61
CA GLY A 8 -20.90 22.89 21.92
C GLY A 8 -20.96 24.17 22.77
N LEU A 9 -20.94 25.36 22.15
CA LEU A 9 -21.19 26.64 22.82
C LEU A 9 -22.62 26.66 23.37
N TYR A 10 -23.64 26.36 22.56
CA TYR A 10 -25.04 26.40 23.00
C TYR A 10 -25.38 25.36 24.08
N GLU A 11 -24.72 24.21 24.09
CA GLU A 11 -24.90 23.19 25.13
C GLU A 11 -24.29 23.61 26.48
N ASN A 12 -23.15 24.31 26.47
CA ASN A 12 -22.44 24.71 27.68
C ASN A 12 -22.73 26.14 28.19
N LEU A 13 -23.34 27.03 27.38
CA LEU A 13 -23.66 28.40 27.81
C LEU A 13 -24.83 28.42 28.81
N LYS A 14 -24.52 28.61 30.09
CA LYS A 14 -25.53 28.74 31.17
C LYS A 14 -25.75 30.21 31.53
N VAL A 15 -26.79 30.81 30.96
CA VAL A 15 -27.18 32.20 31.25
C VAL A 15 -28.43 32.20 32.14
N PRO A 16 -28.38 32.74 33.37
CA PRO A 16 -29.53 32.74 34.28
C PRO A 16 -30.79 33.34 33.61
N GLY A 17 -31.88 32.58 33.60
CA GLY A 17 -33.16 32.99 33.00
C GLY A 17 -33.29 32.78 31.48
N LEU A 18 -32.20 32.51 30.77
CA LEU A 18 -32.18 32.37 29.30
C LEU A 18 -31.63 31.02 28.80
N THR A 19 -31.10 30.17 29.67
CA THR A 19 -30.57 28.83 29.31
C THR A 19 -31.57 28.00 28.49
N TRP A 20 -32.87 28.06 28.83
CA TRP A 20 -33.92 27.32 28.12
C TRP A 20 -34.08 27.73 26.64
N LEU A 21 -33.76 28.98 26.31
CA LEU A 21 -33.85 29.50 24.94
C LEU A 21 -32.69 28.97 24.08
N PHE A 22 -31.47 29.03 24.64
CA PHE A 22 -30.25 28.57 23.95
C PHE A 22 -30.23 27.04 23.78
N GLN A 23 -30.66 26.29 24.80
CA GLN A 23 -30.74 24.82 24.73
C GLN A 23 -32.00 24.29 24.04
N GLY A 24 -32.92 25.18 23.63
CA GLY A 24 -34.20 24.81 23.06
C GLY A 24 -34.37 25.33 21.62
N PRO A 25 -35.27 26.31 21.37
CA PRO A 25 -35.58 26.76 20.01
C PRO A 25 -34.37 27.22 19.19
N LEU A 26 -33.38 27.85 19.83
CA LEU A 26 -32.19 28.34 19.13
C LEU A 26 -31.27 27.19 18.68
N ALA A 27 -31.04 26.20 19.54
CA ALA A 27 -30.28 25.01 19.19
C ALA A 27 -31.00 24.18 18.11
N TRP A 28 -32.33 24.07 18.20
CA TRP A 28 -33.13 23.41 17.17
C TRP A 28 -33.06 24.14 15.82
N TRP A 29 -33.12 25.47 15.82
CA TRP A 29 -32.98 26.27 14.60
C TRP A 29 -31.55 26.23 14.03
N SER A 30 -30.52 26.27 14.89
CA SER A 30 -29.10 26.10 14.49
C SER A 30 -28.88 24.79 13.73
N ARG A 31 -29.47 23.69 14.23
CA ARG A 31 -29.40 22.37 13.59
C ARG A 31 -30.13 22.31 12.25
N LEU A 32 -31.16 23.15 12.05
CA LEU A 32 -31.91 23.25 10.79
C LEU A 32 -31.30 24.23 9.77
N ASN A 33 -30.37 25.09 10.19
CA ASN A 33 -29.71 26.06 9.32
C ASN A 33 -28.17 25.98 9.49
N PRO A 34 -27.52 25.00 8.84
CA PRO A 34 -26.07 24.83 8.94
C PRO A 34 -25.33 26.09 8.48
N ILE A 35 -24.60 26.73 9.38
CA ILE A 35 -23.84 27.97 9.09
C ILE A 35 -22.64 27.69 8.18
N SER A 36 -22.18 26.44 8.12
CA SER A 36 -21.11 25.99 7.22
C SER A 36 -21.36 24.55 6.77
N SER A 37 -21.24 24.27 5.49
CA SER A 37 -21.12 22.90 4.98
C SER A 37 -19.64 22.51 4.90
N ARG A 38 -19.35 21.20 4.95
CA ARG A 38 -18.03 20.72 4.55
C ARG A 38 -17.77 21.11 3.07
N PRO A 39 -16.50 21.34 2.68
CA PRO A 39 -16.16 21.44 1.26
C PRO A 39 -16.64 20.18 0.54
N SER A 40 -17.04 20.32 -0.72
CA SER A 40 -17.45 19.17 -1.54
C SER A 40 -16.25 18.28 -1.83
N ASP A 41 -16.50 16.99 -2.04
CA ASP A 41 -15.46 16.04 -2.47
C ASP A 41 -14.86 16.46 -3.82
N ASP A 42 -15.66 17.03 -4.72
CA ASP A 42 -15.20 17.60 -5.99
C ASP A 42 -14.13 18.67 -5.78
N LEU A 43 -14.35 19.60 -4.83
CA LEU A 43 -13.38 20.64 -4.51
C LEU A 43 -12.12 20.03 -3.87
N GLY A 44 -12.29 19.01 -3.01
CA GLY A 44 -11.17 18.26 -2.45
C GLY A 44 -10.31 17.60 -3.52
N GLY A 45 -10.94 16.97 -4.52
CA GLY A 45 -10.27 16.38 -5.68
C GLY A 45 -9.51 17.42 -6.50
N GLU A 46 -10.14 18.56 -6.78
CA GLU A 46 -9.54 19.66 -7.54
C GLU A 46 -8.29 20.25 -6.84
N VAL A 47 -8.32 20.32 -5.51
CA VAL A 47 -7.15 20.74 -4.71
C VAL A 47 -6.06 19.68 -4.73
N ALA A 48 -6.42 18.41 -4.55
CA ALA A 48 -5.47 17.30 -4.56
C ALA A 48 -4.76 17.16 -5.91
N GLU A 49 -5.47 17.36 -7.03
CA GLU A 49 -4.89 17.35 -8.37
C GLU A 49 -3.84 18.46 -8.52
N ARG A 50 -4.15 19.69 -8.08
CA ARG A 50 -3.20 20.82 -8.16
C ARG A 50 -1.97 20.64 -7.28
N LEU A 51 -2.09 19.97 -6.13
CA LEU A 51 -0.96 19.67 -5.26
C LEU A 51 -0.03 18.59 -5.82
N GLN A 52 -0.56 17.68 -6.64
CA GLN A 52 0.20 16.61 -7.30
C GLN A 52 0.89 17.08 -8.59
N GLN A 53 0.58 18.28 -9.06
CA GLN A 53 1.24 18.92 -10.19
C GLN A 53 2.33 19.86 -9.70
N ASP A 54 3.37 20.04 -10.52
CA ASP A 54 4.32 21.12 -10.33
C ASP A 54 3.59 22.46 -10.55
N SER A 55 3.28 23.16 -9.46
CA SER A 55 2.43 24.35 -9.49
C SER A 55 2.95 25.45 -8.57
N PRO A 56 2.78 26.74 -8.93
CA PRO A 56 3.16 27.86 -8.07
C PRO A 56 2.46 27.86 -6.70
N GLN A 57 1.30 27.20 -6.59
CA GLN A 57 0.59 27.01 -5.34
C GLN A 57 1.31 26.01 -4.43
N ARG A 58 1.83 24.92 -4.99
CA ARG A 58 2.68 23.96 -4.27
C ARG A 58 3.93 24.66 -3.75
N ASP A 59 4.65 25.39 -4.60
CA ASP A 59 5.87 26.11 -4.23
C ASP A 59 5.65 27.09 -3.09
N ARG A 60 4.50 27.78 -3.09
CA ARG A 60 4.15 28.70 -2.01
C ARG A 60 3.96 27.96 -0.69
N LEU A 61 3.30 26.81 -0.72
CA LEU A 61 3.07 25.97 0.46
C LEU A 61 4.36 25.31 0.96
N THR A 62 5.31 25.02 0.06
CA THR A 62 6.60 24.39 0.38
C THR A 62 7.75 25.38 0.54
N SER A 63 7.52 26.69 0.42
CA SER A 63 8.56 27.74 0.44
C SER A 63 9.45 27.76 1.69
N GLY A 64 8.99 27.20 2.81
CA GLY A 64 9.77 27.06 4.05
C GLY A 64 10.45 25.71 4.23
N VAL A 65 10.30 24.79 3.27
CA VAL A 65 10.91 23.45 3.31
C VAL A 65 12.32 23.55 2.77
N PHE A 66 13.30 23.09 3.56
CA PHE A 66 14.67 23.00 3.09
C PHE A 66 14.78 21.87 2.05
N LEU A 67 15.20 22.23 0.85
CA LEU A 67 15.52 21.27 -0.21
C LEU A 67 17.06 21.20 -0.30
N PRO A 68 17.68 20.11 0.19
CA PRO A 68 19.13 19.95 0.12
C PRO A 68 19.60 19.90 -1.33
N ASP A 69 20.88 20.15 -1.62
CA ASP A 69 21.42 20.00 -2.97
C ASP A 69 22.30 18.75 -3.15
N ALA A 70 22.71 18.12 -2.04
CA ALA A 70 23.54 16.93 -2.07
C ALA A 70 22.74 15.70 -2.52
N GLU A 71 23.45 14.80 -3.23
CA GLU A 71 22.97 13.45 -3.51
C GLU A 71 22.90 12.64 -2.19
N ASP A 72 22.05 11.60 -2.15
CA ASP A 72 21.79 10.74 -1.00
C ASP A 72 21.09 11.40 0.22
N GLU A 73 20.44 12.55 0.02
CA GLU A 73 19.54 13.12 1.03
C GLU A 73 18.08 12.71 0.74
N PRO A 74 17.33 12.15 1.73
CA PRO A 74 15.98 11.62 1.48
C PRO A 74 15.00 12.63 0.88
N MET A 75 15.11 13.90 1.27
CA MET A 75 14.26 14.98 0.72
C MET A 75 14.57 15.25 -0.76
N ARG A 76 15.83 15.06 -1.18
CA ARG A 76 16.21 15.18 -2.59
C ARG A 76 15.75 14.01 -3.42
N ASP A 77 15.86 12.79 -2.88
CA ASP A 77 15.34 11.61 -3.54
C ASP A 77 13.82 11.69 -3.75
N LEU A 78 13.10 12.23 -2.76
CA LEU A 78 11.66 12.51 -2.89
C LEU A 78 11.36 13.46 -4.04
N GLU A 79 12.01 14.62 -4.08
CA GLU A 79 11.75 15.63 -5.12
C GLU A 79 12.13 15.10 -6.50
N ARG A 80 13.26 14.39 -6.60
CA ARG A 80 13.69 13.76 -7.86
C ARG A 80 12.69 12.71 -8.34
N ALA A 81 12.17 11.87 -7.44
CA ALA A 81 11.14 10.90 -7.77
C ALA A 81 9.84 11.59 -8.21
N PHE A 82 9.46 12.69 -7.56
CA PHE A 82 8.28 13.49 -7.93
C PHE A 82 8.41 14.07 -9.35
N GLU A 83 9.52 14.75 -9.66
CA GLU A 83 9.79 15.35 -10.97
C GLU A 83 9.75 14.30 -12.10
N LEU A 84 10.46 13.19 -11.90
CA LEU A 84 10.53 12.12 -12.89
C LEU A 84 9.15 11.48 -13.12
N THR A 85 8.40 11.23 -12.05
CA THR A 85 7.04 10.66 -12.14
C THR A 85 6.10 11.59 -12.90
N LEU A 86 6.18 12.90 -12.65
CA LEU A 86 5.37 13.89 -13.35
C LEU A 86 5.75 13.94 -14.84
N ALA A 87 7.05 13.91 -15.15
CA ALA A 87 7.55 13.93 -16.52
C ALA A 87 7.16 12.68 -17.33
N THR A 88 6.92 11.54 -16.67
CA THR A 88 6.55 10.27 -17.31
C THR A 88 5.05 9.95 -17.19
N TYR A 89 4.25 10.85 -16.63
CA TYR A 89 2.82 10.62 -16.38
C TYR A 89 2.05 10.16 -17.63
N ASP A 90 2.25 10.85 -18.76
CA ASP A 90 1.57 10.53 -20.01
C ASP A 90 2.02 9.17 -20.58
N THR A 91 3.31 8.84 -20.44
CA THR A 91 3.86 7.53 -20.83
C THR A 91 3.20 6.42 -20.02
N THR A 92 3.14 6.55 -18.69
CA THR A 92 2.49 5.58 -17.82
C THR A 92 1.00 5.44 -18.13
N ARG A 93 0.33 6.55 -18.42
CA ARG A 93 -1.08 6.55 -18.83
C ARG A 93 -1.28 5.79 -20.14
N ALA A 94 -0.44 6.04 -21.16
CA ALA A 94 -0.53 5.34 -22.44
C ALA A 94 -0.36 3.83 -22.29
N ILE A 95 0.58 3.38 -21.46
CA ILE A 95 0.78 1.96 -21.15
C ILE A 95 -0.46 1.38 -20.46
N ARG A 96 -0.99 2.05 -19.44
CA ARG A 96 -2.21 1.59 -18.74
C ARG A 96 -3.41 1.49 -19.67
N ASP A 97 -3.61 2.48 -20.55
CA ASP A 97 -4.71 2.47 -21.52
C ASP A 97 -4.52 1.36 -22.55
N ALA A 98 -3.28 1.09 -22.97
CA ALA A 98 -2.98 -0.03 -23.85
C ALA A 98 -3.29 -1.39 -23.21
N VAL A 99 -2.93 -1.59 -21.94
CA VAL A 99 -3.27 -2.80 -21.18
C VAL A 99 -4.79 -2.95 -21.04
N LYS A 100 -5.50 -1.88 -20.67
CA LYS A 100 -6.98 -1.89 -20.58
C LYS A 100 -7.65 -2.22 -21.92
N SER A 101 -7.08 -1.75 -23.02
CA SER A 101 -7.57 -2.03 -24.37
C SER A 101 -7.16 -3.41 -24.91
N GLY A 102 -6.37 -4.19 -24.14
CA GLY A 102 -5.90 -5.51 -24.53
C GLY A 102 -4.81 -5.51 -25.61
N LYS A 103 -4.14 -4.37 -25.86
CA LYS A 103 -3.03 -4.30 -26.81
C LYS A 103 -1.79 -4.99 -26.24
N ILE A 104 -1.48 -4.74 -24.96
CA ILE A 104 -0.41 -5.41 -24.22
C ILE A 104 -1.04 -6.29 -23.13
N GLU A 105 -0.48 -7.48 -22.92
CA GLU A 105 -0.80 -8.32 -21.76
C GLU A 105 -0.11 -7.80 -20.50
N MET A 106 -0.88 -7.70 -19.40
CA MET A 106 -0.37 -7.29 -18.10
C MET A 106 0.67 -8.30 -17.56
N THR A 107 1.73 -7.80 -16.94
CA THR A 107 2.77 -8.58 -16.23
C THR A 107 2.92 -8.09 -14.80
N GLU A 108 3.46 -8.93 -13.93
CA GLU A 108 3.84 -8.53 -12.56
C GLU A 108 5.14 -7.71 -12.56
N ASP A 109 6.05 -7.97 -13.51
CA ASP A 109 7.29 -7.20 -13.67
C ASP A 109 7.01 -5.91 -14.46
N GLU A 110 7.12 -4.76 -13.80
CA GLU A 110 6.94 -3.44 -14.40
C GLU A 110 7.96 -3.15 -15.50
N LYS A 111 9.21 -3.65 -15.40
CA LYS A 111 10.25 -3.46 -16.41
C LYS A 111 9.91 -4.21 -17.68
N GLU A 112 9.40 -5.43 -17.55
CA GLU A 112 8.91 -6.24 -18.66
C GLU A 112 7.70 -5.56 -19.35
N LEU A 113 6.76 -5.01 -18.57
CA LEU A 113 5.60 -4.31 -19.12
C LEU A 113 6.02 -3.11 -20.00
N VAL A 114 6.99 -2.32 -19.53
CA VAL A 114 7.54 -1.18 -20.29
C VAL A 114 8.22 -1.66 -21.58
N GLU A 115 8.96 -2.76 -21.54
CA GLU A 115 9.60 -3.33 -22.74
C GLU A 115 8.58 -3.77 -23.78
N ARG A 116 7.54 -4.49 -23.36
CA ARG A 116 6.43 -4.86 -24.25
C ARG A 116 5.75 -3.64 -24.87
N ALA A 117 5.58 -2.57 -24.11
CA ALA A 117 5.01 -1.33 -24.63
C ALA A 117 5.88 -0.66 -25.71
N VAL A 118 7.21 -0.73 -25.56
CA VAL A 118 8.17 -0.25 -26.56
C VAL A 118 8.15 -1.14 -27.81
N GLU A 119 8.12 -2.46 -27.64
CA GLU A 119 8.09 -3.44 -28.74
C GLU A 119 6.83 -3.32 -29.59
N GLN A 120 5.69 -3.06 -28.96
CA GLN A 120 4.42 -2.82 -29.63
C GLN A 120 4.27 -1.39 -30.18
N GLY A 121 5.27 -0.53 -29.97
CA GLY A 121 5.28 0.85 -30.48
C GLY A 121 4.25 1.77 -29.82
N ILE A 122 3.81 1.45 -28.60
CA ILE A 122 2.86 2.28 -27.83
C ILE A 122 3.57 3.48 -27.23
N VAL A 123 4.83 3.30 -26.85
CA VAL A 123 5.75 4.35 -26.40
C VAL A 123 7.09 4.19 -27.10
N SER A 124 7.83 5.27 -27.24
CA SER A 124 9.19 5.25 -27.79
C SER A 124 10.19 4.64 -26.79
N ARG A 125 11.35 4.22 -27.30
CA ARG A 125 12.45 3.71 -26.46
C ARG A 125 12.94 4.76 -25.45
N GLU A 126 12.95 6.03 -25.84
CA GLU A 126 13.36 7.13 -24.96
C GLU A 126 12.37 7.36 -23.82
N GLU A 127 11.07 7.32 -24.11
CA GLU A 127 10.01 7.41 -23.10
C GLU A 127 10.05 6.21 -22.14
N GLY A 128 10.23 5.00 -22.68
CA GLY A 128 10.38 3.80 -21.85
C GLY A 128 11.61 3.86 -20.94
N ASN A 129 12.74 4.39 -21.42
CA ASN A 129 13.94 4.56 -20.59
C ASN A 129 13.71 5.60 -19.48
N ARG A 130 13.06 6.73 -19.78
CA ARG A 130 12.72 7.75 -18.78
C ARG A 130 11.75 7.19 -17.73
N LEU A 131 10.77 6.40 -18.14
CA LEU A 131 9.87 5.73 -17.21
C LEU A 131 10.63 4.78 -16.29
N LYS A 132 11.54 3.95 -16.81
CA LYS A 132 12.40 3.09 -15.98
C LYS A 132 13.24 3.87 -14.97
N GLU A 133 13.73 5.06 -15.32
CA GLU A 133 14.43 5.95 -14.39
C GLU A 133 13.50 6.46 -13.27
N ALA A 134 12.28 6.87 -13.62
CA ALA A 134 11.25 7.31 -12.68
C ALA A 134 10.88 6.20 -11.70
N GLU A 135 10.66 4.98 -12.21
CA GLU A 135 10.38 3.78 -11.42
C GLU A 135 11.51 3.51 -10.41
N ALA A 136 12.76 3.51 -10.87
CA ALA A 136 13.91 3.29 -10.00
C ALA A 136 14.07 4.39 -8.94
N ALA A 137 13.80 5.66 -9.26
CA ALA A 137 13.83 6.74 -8.28
C ALA A 137 12.73 6.59 -7.23
N ARG A 138 11.52 6.19 -7.65
CA ARG A 138 10.41 5.92 -6.75
C ARG A 138 10.70 4.74 -5.82
N GLU A 139 11.21 3.63 -6.36
CA GLU A 139 11.61 2.46 -5.58
C GLU A 139 12.65 2.81 -4.52
N ARG A 140 13.69 3.58 -4.89
CA ARG A 140 14.73 4.03 -3.94
C ARG A 140 14.13 4.82 -2.78
N TYR A 141 13.22 5.74 -3.04
CA TYR A 141 12.61 6.54 -1.99
C TYR A 141 11.61 5.75 -1.11
N ILE A 142 10.85 4.82 -1.71
CA ILE A 142 9.91 3.97 -0.98
C ILE A 142 10.64 2.95 -0.09
N ALA A 143 11.85 2.54 -0.46
CA ALA A 143 12.69 1.60 0.27
C ALA A 143 13.25 2.21 1.58
N VAL A 144 12.36 2.58 2.50
CA VAL A 144 12.70 2.94 3.87
C VAL A 144 12.65 1.67 4.71
N ASP A 145 13.79 1.31 5.33
CA ASP A 145 13.98 0.13 6.18
C ASP A 145 13.28 -1.14 5.67
N ALA A 146 13.72 -1.64 4.51
CA ALA A 146 13.29 -2.94 4.00
C ALA A 146 13.86 -4.06 4.90
N PHE A 147 13.18 -4.35 6.00
CA PHE A 147 13.53 -5.47 6.88
C PHE A 147 13.39 -6.78 6.11
N THR A 148 14.39 -7.65 6.22
CA THR A 148 14.25 -9.01 5.71
C THR A 148 13.20 -9.78 6.53
N LEU A 149 12.55 -10.80 5.94
CA LEU A 149 11.65 -11.68 6.69
C LEU A 149 12.32 -12.32 7.92
N GLU A 150 13.64 -12.51 7.86
CA GLU A 150 14.47 -13.02 8.95
C GLU A 150 14.61 -11.98 10.08
N GLU A 151 14.86 -10.72 9.74
CA GLU A 151 14.97 -9.59 10.68
C GLU A 151 13.63 -9.24 11.36
N MET A 152 12.51 -9.40 10.64
CA MET A 152 11.15 -9.29 11.23
C MET A 152 10.80 -10.48 12.15
N GLY A 153 11.48 -11.63 12.01
CA GLY A 153 11.20 -12.86 12.77
C GLY A 153 11.69 -12.85 14.22
N GLU A 154 12.61 -11.94 14.58
CA GLU A 154 13.20 -11.86 15.92
C GLU A 154 12.40 -10.96 16.89
N GLY A 155 11.43 -10.21 16.37
CA GLY A 155 10.56 -9.31 17.12
C GLY A 155 9.19 -9.91 17.50
N ASN A 156 9.18 -10.82 18.48
CA ASN A 156 7.99 -11.16 19.29
C ASN A 156 6.70 -11.54 18.52
N VAL A 157 6.69 -12.74 17.94
CA VAL A 157 5.43 -13.39 17.51
C VAL A 157 4.57 -13.66 18.75
N GLY A 158 3.40 -13.02 18.80
CA GLY A 158 2.41 -13.10 19.89
C GLY A 158 2.01 -14.54 20.29
N PRO A 159 1.23 -14.71 21.38
CA PRO A 159 1.11 -15.98 22.09
C PRO A 159 0.64 -17.09 21.14
N GLN A 160 1.56 -18.02 20.87
CA GLN A 160 1.30 -19.26 20.16
C GLN A 160 0.12 -19.96 20.85
N ARG A 161 -1.06 -19.95 20.24
CA ARG A 161 -2.14 -20.84 20.63
C ARG A 161 -1.63 -22.24 20.32
N LYS A 162 -1.25 -22.95 21.38
CA LYS A 162 -0.88 -24.36 21.29
C LYS A 162 -2.11 -25.13 20.82
N ASP A 163 -2.12 -25.53 19.56
CA ASP A 163 -3.14 -26.44 19.05
C ASP A 163 -2.98 -27.79 19.75
N ALA A 164 -3.84 -28.02 20.74
CA ALA A 164 -3.96 -29.26 21.51
C ALA A 164 -4.59 -30.40 20.67
N ALA A 165 -4.03 -30.65 19.49
CA ALA A 165 -4.54 -31.63 18.53
C ALA A 165 -3.50 -32.68 18.08
N SER A 166 -2.23 -32.59 18.50
CA SER A 166 -1.19 -33.56 18.09
C SER A 166 -0.95 -34.69 19.09
N GLU A 167 -1.33 -34.56 20.37
CA GLU A 167 -1.05 -35.58 21.41
C GLU A 167 -2.09 -36.71 21.48
N ARG A 168 -2.62 -37.17 20.34
CA ARG A 168 -3.43 -38.40 20.29
C ARG A 168 -3.00 -39.31 19.15
N LYS A 169 -1.73 -39.72 19.14
CA LYS A 169 -1.35 -40.96 18.44
C LYS A 169 -0.02 -41.55 18.91
N LEU A 170 0.06 -41.92 20.19
CA LEU A 170 1.08 -42.89 20.61
C LEU A 170 0.67 -43.60 21.90
N HIS A 171 -0.39 -44.40 21.90
CA HIS A 171 -0.60 -45.47 22.91
C HIS A 171 -1.64 -46.49 22.44
N ARG A 172 -1.16 -47.54 21.77
CA ARG A 172 -1.73 -48.90 21.69
C ARG A 172 -0.55 -49.76 21.22
N GLY A 173 0.23 -50.42 22.08
CA GLY A 173 -0.18 -51.29 23.18
C GLY A 173 -0.27 -52.71 22.62
N ASP A 174 0.70 -53.52 23.00
CA ASP A 174 1.14 -54.82 22.44
C ASP A 174 0.07 -55.91 22.27
N GLY A 175 0.32 -56.80 21.31
CA GLY A 175 -0.36 -58.10 21.17
C GLY A 175 0.07 -58.85 19.91
N ALA A 176 1.11 -59.68 20.02
CA ALA A 176 1.40 -60.79 19.08
C ALA A 176 0.70 -62.09 19.58
N PRO A 177 0.78 -63.28 18.92
CA PRO A 177 1.25 -63.64 17.57
C PRO A 177 0.33 -64.67 16.82
N ALA A 178 0.58 -64.89 15.52
CA ALA A 178 0.35 -66.14 14.72
C ALA A 178 0.49 -65.76 13.23
N GLY A 179 1.09 -66.48 12.28
CA GLY A 179 1.71 -67.79 12.17
C GLY A 179 1.84 -68.10 10.66
N ASP A 180 2.94 -68.74 10.25
CA ASP A 180 3.26 -69.40 8.96
C ASP A 180 3.07 -68.62 7.61
N GLY A 181 3.77 -68.90 6.51
CA GLY A 181 4.75 -69.93 6.18
C GLY A 181 5.35 -69.70 4.78
N SER A 182 6.60 -70.14 4.63
CA SER A 182 7.26 -70.77 3.46
C SER A 182 7.33 -70.13 2.05
N ALA A 183 8.51 -70.37 1.46
CA ALA A 183 8.92 -70.43 0.04
C ALA A 183 9.76 -69.24 -0.43
N ASP A 184 10.96 -69.35 -1.02
CA ASP A 184 11.88 -70.44 -1.41
C ASP A 184 13.22 -69.72 -1.78
N VAL A 185 14.42 -70.17 -1.36
CA VAL A 185 15.36 -71.06 -2.09
C VAL A 185 15.79 -70.43 -3.43
N GLU A 186 17.05 -70.26 -3.85
CA GLU A 186 18.36 -70.72 -3.43
C GLU A 186 19.40 -70.04 -4.34
N THR A 187 20.62 -69.97 -3.84
CA THR A 187 21.85 -69.54 -4.51
C THR A 187 22.24 -70.47 -5.65
N ASP A 188 22.73 -69.93 -6.78
CA ASP A 188 23.82 -70.60 -7.48
C ASP A 188 24.81 -69.60 -8.07
N ALA A 189 26.06 -70.00 -7.97
CA ALA A 189 27.26 -69.28 -8.25
C ALA A 189 27.78 -69.57 -9.67
N THR A 190 28.87 -68.87 -9.99
CA THR A 190 29.94 -69.30 -10.89
C THR A 190 29.82 -68.85 -12.35
N LYS A 191 30.81 -68.05 -12.80
CA LYS A 191 31.89 -68.44 -13.74
C LYS A 191 32.53 -67.15 -14.29
N ALA A 192 33.72 -66.76 -13.83
CA ALA A 192 35.04 -67.18 -14.31
C ALA A 192 35.28 -66.87 -15.80
N GLY A 193 36.30 -66.04 -16.06
CA GLY A 193 36.80 -65.66 -17.38
C GLY A 193 37.49 -64.32 -17.34
#